data_AF-A0A2T3GA55-F1
#
_entry.id   AF-A0A2T3GA55-F1
#
_cell.length_a   1.000
_cell.length_b   1.000
_cell.length_c   1.000
_cell.angle_alpha   90.00
_cell.angle_beta   90.00
_cell.angle_gamma   90.00
#
_symmetry.space_group_name_H-M   'P 1'
#
loop_
_entity.id
_entity.type
_entity.pdbx_description
1 polymer ?
#
loop_
_entity_poly.entity_id
_entity_poly.type
_entity_poly.pdbx_seq_one_letter_code
_entity_poly.pdbx_strand_id
1 'polypeptide(L)'
;MADIQDKPEVDPDTIRLIREAIRKADPDLVVLTGDQIRGYDPAYIDTFLRRRGEQPGARVRVITEIEAKLRGVKRRIAERHNPDVPPVDDVITPADLMDETRAKVRRTFAAFLGPVVDAGVPFAATYGNHDFQCGILAEEQDDIYREFPGCLNPPAPASDEPDAPRPDPLAFEPGTFAMPIESSDGSGHIAMSVMMVNSGDYADKDTPAERDAQYPLYATNPRGLDLADSDGYGTPSPEAIAWLADVQHELAARNGDGKPVPAIAFQHIPPQEFYDVLKEVPAWTPNAVEGSRTFSGRCFVLDASKCRPGSRLGEGIGCADENVGEVDAMRDAGGYFALFCGHDHKNSFVGHDDGIDLGYAPTCGFECYGPKSRLRGIRLFEFHEDHPSTYTTRMLTWGELVGRYSHNELRVWFEDHCITDGVSARDQLRRPAVFATTAALAGALLYAVTLPLRHLLRRR
;
A
#
# COMPACT_ATOMS: atom_id res chain seq x y z
N MET A 1 6.67 -6.22 -4.08
CA MET A 1 5.80 -5.44 -4.98
C MET A 1 4.76 -4.79 -4.09
N ALA A 2 4.57 -3.48 -4.22
CA ALA A 2 3.68 -2.71 -3.37
C ALA A 2 2.60 -2.04 -4.21
N ASP A 3 1.39 -1.94 -3.66
CA ASP A 3 0.30 -1.11 -4.18
C ASP A 3 0.03 -1.36 -5.67
N ILE A 4 -0.21 -2.62 -6.08
CA ILE A 4 -0.70 -2.88 -7.44
C ILE A 4 -2.01 -2.11 -7.64
N GLN A 5 -2.91 -2.18 -6.65
CA GLN A 5 -4.15 -1.42 -6.56
C GLN A 5 -4.85 -1.20 -7.91
N ASP A 6 -5.00 -2.30 -8.66
CA ASP A 6 -5.65 -2.31 -9.97
C ASP A 6 -7.11 -2.76 -9.85
N LYS A 7 -7.92 -2.40 -10.85
CA LYS A 7 -9.32 -2.83 -10.98
C LYS A 7 -9.37 -4.27 -11.55
N PRO A 8 -10.56 -4.92 -11.62
CA PRO A 8 -10.68 -6.27 -12.16
C PRO A 8 -10.07 -6.47 -13.55
N GLU A 9 -10.20 -5.48 -14.42
CA GLU A 9 -9.44 -5.40 -15.66
C GLU A 9 -8.08 -4.75 -15.38
N VAL A 10 -7.14 -5.56 -14.88
CA VAL A 10 -5.76 -5.15 -14.54
C VAL A 10 -5.09 -4.47 -15.74
N ASP A 11 -4.36 -3.39 -15.47
CA ASP A 11 -3.75 -2.58 -16.51
C ASP A 11 -2.65 -3.37 -17.24
N PRO A 12 -2.62 -3.38 -18.59
CA PRO A 12 -1.57 -4.06 -19.34
C PRO A 12 -0.15 -3.59 -19.00
N ASP A 13 0.03 -2.32 -18.60
CA ASP A 13 1.32 -1.79 -18.19
C ASP A 13 1.74 -2.32 -16.80
N THR A 14 0.80 -2.53 -15.88
CA THR A 14 1.06 -3.25 -14.62
C THR A 14 1.61 -4.64 -14.90
N ILE A 15 0.89 -5.43 -15.72
CA ILE A 15 1.30 -6.80 -16.08
C ILE A 15 2.66 -6.79 -16.78
N ARG A 16 2.90 -5.81 -17.67
CA ARG A 16 4.17 -5.66 -18.37
C ARG A 16 5.32 -5.30 -17.43
N LEU A 17 5.11 -4.39 -16.47
CA LEU A 17 6.12 -4.03 -15.48
C LEU A 17 6.53 -5.25 -14.66
N ILE A 18 5.56 -6.02 -14.15
CA ILE A 18 5.80 -7.25 -13.39
C ILE A 18 6.58 -8.25 -14.24
N ARG A 19 6.15 -8.49 -15.48
CA ARG A 19 6.82 -9.42 -16.40
C ARG A 19 8.27 -9.03 -16.68
N GLU A 20 8.54 -7.76 -17.01
CA GLU A 20 9.90 -7.31 -17.30
C GLU A 20 10.78 -7.28 -16.04
N ALA A 21 10.20 -7.00 -14.87
CA ALA A 21 10.92 -7.06 -13.59
C ALA A 21 11.35 -8.50 -13.28
N ILE A 22 10.44 -9.48 -13.39
CA ILE A 22 10.76 -10.90 -13.22
C ILE A 22 11.82 -11.34 -14.23
N ARG A 23 11.65 -11.00 -15.52
CA ARG A 23 12.62 -11.33 -16.57
C ARG A 23 14.00 -10.73 -16.31
N LYS A 24 14.06 -9.53 -15.73
CA LYS A 24 15.31 -8.83 -15.44
C LYS A 24 15.99 -9.33 -14.17
N ALA A 25 15.21 -9.68 -13.16
CA ALA A 25 15.70 -10.02 -11.82
C ALA A 25 15.93 -11.51 -11.61
N ASP A 26 15.17 -12.36 -12.31
CA ASP A 26 15.14 -13.82 -12.09
C ASP A 26 14.99 -14.17 -10.59
N PRO A 27 13.92 -13.69 -9.91
CA PRO A 27 13.83 -13.75 -8.46
C PRO A 27 13.45 -15.15 -7.95
N ASP A 28 13.99 -15.53 -6.79
CA ASP A 28 13.60 -16.76 -6.07
C ASP A 28 12.27 -16.64 -5.32
N LEU A 29 11.83 -15.41 -5.03
CA LEU A 29 10.60 -15.11 -4.29
C LEU A 29 10.00 -13.76 -4.72
N VAL A 30 8.68 -13.70 -4.85
CA VAL A 30 7.92 -12.45 -4.97
C VAL A 30 7.13 -12.19 -3.69
N VAL A 31 7.36 -11.03 -3.07
CA VAL A 31 6.57 -10.55 -1.92
C VAL A 31 5.56 -9.50 -2.36
N LEU A 32 4.29 -9.62 -1.96
CA LEU A 32 3.22 -8.65 -2.16
C LEU A 32 2.86 -7.99 -0.82
N THR A 33 3.06 -6.67 -0.70
CA THR A 33 3.01 -5.94 0.58
C THR A 33 1.67 -5.24 0.83
N GLY A 34 0.55 -5.81 0.37
CA GLY A 34 -0.78 -5.20 0.52
C GLY A 34 -1.19 -4.17 -0.55
N ASP A 35 -2.49 -3.89 -0.59
CA ASP A 35 -3.23 -3.11 -1.59
C ASP A 35 -2.97 -3.59 -3.02
N GLN A 36 -3.19 -4.88 -3.23
CA GLN A 36 -3.10 -5.48 -4.55
C GLN A 36 -4.36 -5.20 -5.37
N ILE A 37 -5.52 -5.09 -4.70
CA ILE A 37 -6.80 -4.77 -5.33
C ILE A 37 -7.20 -3.33 -5.05
N ARG A 38 -7.68 -2.62 -6.08
CA ARG A 38 -8.46 -1.40 -5.88
C ARG A 38 -9.85 -1.74 -5.32
N GLY A 39 -9.94 -2.11 -4.05
CA GLY A 39 -11.19 -2.61 -3.45
C GLY A 39 -12.37 -1.62 -3.49
N TYR A 40 -12.07 -0.33 -3.67
CA TYR A 40 -13.05 0.73 -3.84
C TYR A 40 -13.47 1.05 -5.29
N ASP A 41 -13.00 0.26 -6.26
CA ASP A 41 -13.41 0.42 -7.66
C ASP A 41 -14.93 0.23 -7.82
N PRO A 42 -15.60 1.00 -8.69
CA PRO A 42 -17.01 0.82 -9.02
C PRO A 42 -17.45 -0.61 -9.35
N ALA A 43 -16.55 -1.47 -9.83
CA ALA A 43 -16.85 -2.88 -10.08
C ALA A 43 -17.29 -3.64 -8.82
N TYR A 44 -16.94 -3.16 -7.63
CA TYR A 44 -17.30 -3.74 -6.33
C TYR A 44 -18.39 -2.97 -5.59
N ILE A 45 -19.08 -2.03 -6.26
CA ILE A 45 -20.01 -1.10 -5.63
C ILE A 45 -21.12 -1.75 -4.78
N ASP A 46 -21.56 -2.95 -5.18
CA ASP A 46 -22.62 -3.68 -4.47
C ASP A 46 -22.07 -4.45 -3.25
N THR A 47 -20.77 -4.76 -3.20
CA THR A 47 -20.14 -5.51 -2.09
C THR A 47 -19.16 -4.67 -1.28
N PHE A 48 -19.02 -3.38 -1.61
CA PHE A 48 -18.05 -2.49 -1.01
C PHE A 48 -18.20 -2.40 0.50
N LEU A 49 -17.08 -2.46 1.21
CA LEU A 49 -16.97 -2.25 2.65
C LEU A 49 -16.11 -1.04 2.94
N ARG A 50 -16.62 -0.13 3.78
CA ARG A 50 -15.84 0.99 4.33
C ARG A 50 -14.98 0.55 5.51
N ARG A 51 -15.58 -0.25 6.40
CA ARG A 51 -15.00 -0.82 7.61
C ARG A 51 -15.41 -2.28 7.71
N ARG A 52 -14.62 -3.09 8.40
CA ARG A 52 -15.01 -4.47 8.75
C ARG A 52 -16.32 -4.45 9.54
N GLY A 53 -17.13 -5.50 9.38
CA GLY A 53 -18.42 -5.65 10.07
C GLY A 53 -19.57 -4.81 9.50
N GLU A 54 -19.33 -3.96 8.49
CA GLU A 54 -20.42 -3.27 7.80
C GLU A 54 -21.20 -4.18 6.86
N GLN A 55 -22.46 -3.82 6.58
CA GLN A 55 -23.27 -4.49 5.57
C GLN A 55 -22.73 -4.15 4.16
N PRO A 56 -22.41 -5.16 3.32
CA PRO A 56 -21.86 -4.94 1.99
C PRO A 56 -22.71 -3.98 1.15
N GLY A 57 -22.05 -3.00 0.52
CA GLY A 57 -22.69 -2.00 -0.33
C GLY A 57 -23.52 -0.95 0.43
N ALA A 58 -23.63 -0.98 1.75
CA ALA A 58 -24.47 0.00 2.46
C ALA A 58 -23.93 1.44 2.36
N ARG A 59 -22.60 1.62 2.35
CA ARG A 59 -21.93 2.93 2.45
C ARG A 59 -20.94 3.15 1.29
N VAL A 60 -21.48 3.37 0.09
CA VAL A 60 -20.68 3.59 -1.14
C VAL A 60 -20.25 5.04 -1.30
N ARG A 61 -18.97 5.27 -1.64
CA ARG A 61 -18.39 6.59 -1.91
C ARG A 61 -19.15 7.32 -3.03
N VAL A 62 -19.47 8.62 -2.85
CA VAL A 62 -20.15 9.40 -3.91
C VAL A 62 -19.29 9.50 -5.17
N ILE A 63 -17.96 9.60 -5.04
CA ILE A 63 -17.08 9.55 -6.22
C ILE A 63 -17.20 8.21 -6.96
N THR A 64 -17.31 7.09 -6.23
CA THR A 64 -17.46 5.76 -6.82
C THR A 64 -18.81 5.65 -7.51
N GLU A 65 -19.88 6.28 -6.99
CA GLU A 65 -21.17 6.36 -7.69
C GLU A 65 -21.11 7.23 -8.96
N ILE A 66 -20.36 8.34 -8.94
CA ILE A 66 -20.14 9.17 -10.13
C ILE A 66 -19.32 8.41 -11.17
N GLU A 67 -18.22 7.78 -10.76
CA GLU A 67 -17.39 6.92 -11.62
C GLU A 67 -18.21 5.75 -12.17
N ALA A 68 -19.07 5.12 -11.35
CA ALA A 68 -20.00 4.07 -11.78
C ALA A 68 -20.95 4.58 -12.87
N LYS A 69 -21.59 5.74 -12.68
CA LYS A 69 -22.47 6.35 -13.69
C LYS A 69 -21.74 6.64 -15.00
N LEU A 70 -20.52 7.18 -14.94
CA LEU A 70 -19.68 7.45 -16.11
C LEU A 70 -19.28 6.17 -16.84
N ARG A 71 -19.03 5.08 -16.10
CA ARG A 71 -18.66 3.77 -16.63
C ARG A 71 -19.87 2.90 -17.01
N GLY A 72 -21.10 3.38 -16.79
CA GLY A 72 -22.32 2.63 -17.05
C GLY A 72 -22.60 1.48 -16.06
N VAL A 73 -21.91 1.46 -14.91
CA VAL A 73 -22.13 0.48 -13.84
C VAL A 73 -23.36 0.90 -13.03
N LYS A 74 -24.35 0.01 -12.92
CA LYS A 74 -25.57 0.22 -12.13
C LYS A 74 -25.50 -0.57 -10.83
N ARG A 75 -25.96 0.04 -9.73
CA ARG A 75 -26.12 -0.65 -8.44
C ARG A 75 -27.31 -1.60 -8.52
N ARG A 76 -27.09 -2.87 -8.19
CA ARG A 76 -28.12 -3.92 -8.27
C ARG A 76 -28.81 -4.16 -6.93
N ILE A 77 -28.18 -3.78 -5.82
CA ILE A 77 -28.82 -3.84 -4.49
C ILE A 77 -29.97 -2.83 -4.35
N ALA A 78 -29.90 -1.67 -5.01
CA ALA A 78 -30.89 -0.61 -4.90
C ALA A 78 -32.29 -0.97 -5.45
N GLU A 79 -32.40 -2.02 -6.28
CA GLU A 79 -33.68 -2.52 -6.80
C GLU A 79 -34.50 -3.30 -5.74
N ARG A 80 -33.92 -3.59 -4.55
CA ARG A 80 -34.57 -4.34 -3.46
C ARG A 80 -35.52 -3.54 -2.57
N HIS A 81 -35.61 -2.22 -2.71
CA HIS A 81 -36.33 -1.38 -1.74
C HIS A 81 -37.79 -1.08 -2.09
N ASN A 82 -38.43 -1.86 -2.98
CA ASN A 82 -39.87 -1.78 -3.21
C ASN A 82 -40.59 -3.01 -2.62
N PRO A 83 -41.10 -2.94 -1.37
CA PRO A 83 -41.77 -4.07 -0.71
C PRO A 83 -43.12 -4.46 -1.36
N ASP A 84 -43.62 -3.67 -2.32
CA ASP A 84 -44.88 -3.92 -3.02
C ASP A 84 -44.74 -4.79 -4.28
N VAL A 85 -43.52 -5.23 -4.62
CA VAL A 85 -43.25 -6.05 -5.82
C VAL A 85 -42.98 -7.50 -5.41
N PRO A 86 -43.73 -8.49 -5.93
CA PRO A 86 -43.47 -9.90 -5.65
C PRO A 86 -42.07 -10.32 -6.15
N PRO A 87 -41.35 -11.20 -5.43
CA PRO A 87 -40.04 -11.67 -5.86
C PRO A 87 -40.16 -12.39 -7.20
N VAL A 88 -39.39 -11.92 -8.18
CA VAL A 88 -39.23 -12.55 -9.50
C VAL A 88 -38.03 -13.50 -9.46
N ASP A 89 -38.06 -14.58 -10.23
CA ASP A 89 -36.98 -15.59 -10.26
C ASP A 89 -35.61 -15.04 -10.75
N ASP A 90 -35.57 -13.83 -11.34
CA ASP A 90 -34.36 -13.11 -11.79
C ASP A 90 -33.71 -12.21 -10.70
N VAL A 91 -34.08 -12.36 -9.42
CA VAL A 91 -33.55 -11.52 -8.33
C VAL A 91 -32.15 -11.97 -7.91
N ILE A 92 -31.15 -11.17 -8.28
CA ILE A 92 -29.76 -11.33 -7.80
C ILE A 92 -29.74 -11.25 -6.26
N THR A 93 -29.19 -12.27 -5.62
CA THR A 93 -29.04 -12.36 -4.17
C THR A 93 -27.75 -11.69 -3.67
N PRO A 94 -27.65 -11.31 -2.38
CA PRO A 94 -26.38 -10.84 -1.82
C PRO A 94 -25.29 -11.91 -1.94
N ALA A 95 -25.66 -13.19 -1.84
CA ALA A 95 -24.75 -14.30 -2.08
C ALA A 95 -24.24 -14.31 -3.53
N ASP A 96 -25.11 -14.14 -4.52
CA ASP A 96 -24.71 -14.06 -5.92
C ASP A 96 -23.76 -12.88 -6.19
N LEU A 97 -24.02 -11.72 -5.56
CA LEU A 97 -23.13 -10.56 -5.68
C LEU A 97 -21.75 -10.83 -5.07
N MET A 98 -21.70 -11.50 -3.92
CA MET A 98 -20.45 -11.92 -3.30
C MET A 98 -19.71 -12.93 -4.19
N ASP A 99 -20.40 -13.88 -4.81
CA ASP A 99 -19.81 -14.85 -5.74
C ASP A 99 -19.25 -14.19 -7.01
N GLU A 100 -19.97 -13.20 -7.56
CA GLU A 100 -19.44 -12.38 -8.65
C GLU A 100 -18.20 -11.58 -8.21
N THR A 101 -18.17 -11.06 -6.99
CA THR A 101 -17.02 -10.35 -6.42
C THR A 101 -15.83 -11.27 -6.23
N ARG A 102 -16.03 -12.49 -5.69
CA ARG A 102 -15.01 -13.55 -5.64
C ARG A 102 -14.43 -13.83 -7.03
N ALA A 103 -15.30 -13.96 -8.03
CA ALA A 103 -14.87 -14.19 -9.40
C ALA A 103 -14.07 -13.01 -9.98
N LYS A 104 -14.42 -11.76 -9.64
CA LYS A 104 -13.63 -10.57 -10.00
C LYS A 104 -12.26 -10.59 -9.33
N VAL A 105 -12.20 -10.78 -8.01
CA VAL A 105 -10.95 -10.87 -7.24
C VAL A 105 -10.02 -11.94 -7.81
N ARG A 106 -10.54 -13.15 -8.04
CA ARG A 106 -9.77 -14.24 -8.67
C ARG A 106 -9.22 -13.87 -10.04
N ARG A 107 -9.99 -13.17 -10.89
CA ARG A 107 -9.49 -12.69 -12.20
C ARG A 107 -8.43 -11.62 -12.05
N THR A 108 -8.57 -10.70 -11.10
CA THR A 108 -7.55 -9.68 -10.79
C THR A 108 -6.24 -10.37 -10.41
N PHE A 109 -6.30 -11.32 -9.48
CA PHE A 109 -5.14 -12.10 -9.02
C PHE A 109 -4.50 -12.86 -10.19
N ALA A 110 -5.32 -13.58 -10.97
CA ALA A 110 -4.82 -14.31 -12.15
C ALA A 110 -4.08 -13.40 -13.14
N ALA A 111 -4.54 -12.16 -13.32
CA ALA A 111 -3.93 -11.23 -14.27
C ALA A 111 -2.56 -10.73 -13.80
N PHE A 112 -2.44 -10.24 -12.55
CA PHE A 112 -1.16 -9.71 -12.06
C PHE A 112 -0.19 -10.81 -11.59
N LEU A 113 -0.68 -11.95 -11.12
CA LEU A 113 0.14 -13.12 -10.79
C LEU A 113 0.54 -13.92 -12.04
N GLY A 114 -0.15 -13.74 -13.17
CA GLY A 114 0.14 -14.46 -14.41
C GLY A 114 1.64 -14.52 -14.74
N PRO A 115 2.37 -13.38 -14.79
CA PRO A 115 3.81 -13.40 -15.03
C PRO A 115 4.64 -14.12 -13.95
N VAL A 116 4.18 -14.15 -12.70
CA VAL A 116 4.83 -14.84 -11.56
C VAL A 116 4.66 -16.36 -11.71
N VAL A 117 3.42 -16.79 -11.94
CA VAL A 117 3.05 -18.20 -12.15
C VAL A 117 3.70 -18.75 -13.42
N ASP A 118 3.69 -18.00 -14.52
CA ASP A 118 4.32 -18.39 -15.79
C ASP A 118 5.84 -18.61 -15.64
N ALA A 119 6.49 -17.86 -14.74
CA ALA A 119 7.91 -18.00 -14.44
C ALA A 119 8.21 -19.11 -13.41
N GLY A 120 7.19 -19.69 -12.77
CA GLY A 120 7.36 -20.69 -11.72
C GLY A 120 7.97 -20.14 -10.42
N VAL A 121 7.87 -18.83 -10.21
CA VAL A 121 8.44 -18.16 -9.03
C VAL A 121 7.45 -18.24 -7.86
N PRO A 122 7.87 -18.74 -6.68
CA PRO A 122 7.05 -18.69 -5.47
C PRO A 122 6.68 -17.26 -5.06
N PHE A 123 5.55 -17.09 -4.39
CA PHE A 123 5.13 -15.79 -3.91
C PHE A 123 4.41 -15.85 -2.56
N ALA A 124 4.46 -14.73 -1.83
CA ALA A 124 3.79 -14.52 -0.56
C ALA A 124 3.08 -13.17 -0.55
N ALA A 125 1.96 -13.06 0.15
CA ALA A 125 1.16 -11.85 0.23
C ALA A 125 0.75 -11.49 1.67
N THR A 126 0.76 -10.20 1.97
CA THR A 126 0.05 -9.60 3.10
C THR A 126 -0.92 -8.52 2.56
N TYR A 127 -1.63 -7.86 3.46
CA TYR A 127 -2.80 -7.05 3.15
C TYR A 127 -2.62 -5.59 3.53
N GLY A 128 -3.29 -4.73 2.79
CA GLY A 128 -3.44 -3.32 3.07
C GLY A 128 -4.88 -2.90 3.34
N ASN A 129 -5.05 -1.60 3.53
CA ASN A 129 -6.33 -0.99 3.92
C ASN A 129 -7.37 -0.95 2.78
N HIS A 130 -6.99 -1.18 1.53
CA HIS A 130 -7.89 -1.23 0.39
C HIS A 130 -8.26 -2.65 -0.05
N ASP A 131 -7.50 -3.68 0.31
CA ASP A 131 -7.76 -5.05 -0.15
C ASP A 131 -9.15 -5.56 0.25
N PHE A 132 -9.55 -5.38 1.51
CA PHE A 132 -10.84 -5.88 2.02
C PHE A 132 -12.05 -5.12 1.47
N GLN A 133 -11.82 -3.91 0.94
CA GLN A 133 -12.91 -2.98 0.60
C GLN A 133 -13.77 -3.48 -0.56
N CYS A 134 -13.30 -4.46 -1.34
CA CYS A 134 -14.12 -5.12 -2.35
C CYS A 134 -15.25 -5.97 -1.75
N GLY A 135 -15.19 -6.28 -0.46
CA GLY A 135 -16.13 -7.14 0.26
C GLY A 135 -15.53 -8.48 0.69
N ILE A 136 -14.40 -8.89 0.12
CA ILE A 136 -13.71 -10.14 0.44
C ILE A 136 -12.65 -9.87 1.51
N LEU A 137 -12.77 -10.49 2.68
CA LEU A 137 -11.83 -10.28 3.80
C LEU A 137 -10.51 -11.02 3.59
N ALA A 138 -9.50 -10.68 4.39
CA ALA A 138 -8.15 -11.22 4.27
C ALA A 138 -8.11 -12.76 4.24
N GLU A 139 -8.78 -13.43 5.18
CA GLU A 139 -8.87 -14.90 5.23
C GLU A 139 -9.34 -15.52 3.90
N GLU A 140 -10.41 -14.98 3.33
CA GLU A 140 -10.97 -15.47 2.07
C GLU A 140 -10.08 -15.09 0.88
N GLN A 141 -9.41 -13.94 0.90
CA GLN A 141 -8.41 -13.60 -0.11
C GLN A 141 -7.22 -14.55 -0.05
N ASP A 142 -6.82 -14.99 1.14
CA ASP A 142 -5.77 -15.97 1.39
C ASP A 142 -6.11 -17.32 0.73
N ASP A 143 -7.36 -17.77 0.88
CA ASP A 143 -7.87 -18.95 0.18
C ASP A 143 -7.77 -18.80 -1.34
N ILE A 144 -8.15 -17.63 -1.88
CA ILE A 144 -8.06 -17.37 -3.32
C ILE A 144 -6.59 -17.31 -3.78
N TYR A 145 -5.67 -16.71 -3.02
CA TYR A 145 -4.24 -16.71 -3.34
C TYR A 145 -3.67 -18.14 -3.41
N ARG A 146 -4.08 -19.02 -2.49
CA ARG A 146 -3.68 -20.44 -2.47
C ARG A 146 -4.17 -21.25 -3.67
N GLU A 147 -5.15 -20.77 -4.43
CA GLU A 147 -5.54 -21.39 -5.70
C GLU A 147 -4.45 -21.27 -6.79
N PHE A 148 -3.51 -20.33 -6.64
CA PHE A 148 -2.45 -20.09 -7.62
C PHE A 148 -1.16 -20.86 -7.28
N PRO A 149 -0.53 -21.53 -8.27
CA PRO A 149 0.73 -22.24 -8.05
C PRO A 149 1.83 -21.32 -7.51
N GLY A 150 2.59 -21.82 -6.54
CA GLY A 150 3.70 -21.08 -5.92
C GLY A 150 3.30 -20.18 -4.76
N CYS A 151 2.01 -20.10 -4.38
CA CYS A 151 1.60 -19.39 -3.18
C CYS A 151 2.18 -20.04 -1.91
N LEU A 152 2.82 -19.23 -1.08
CA LEU A 152 3.43 -19.63 0.19
C LEU A 152 2.61 -19.20 1.42
N ASN A 153 1.46 -18.54 1.23
CA ASN A 153 0.62 -18.12 2.35
C ASN A 153 0.07 -19.36 3.10
N PRO A 154 0.32 -19.48 4.41
CA PRO A 154 -0.13 -20.62 5.20
C PRO A 154 -1.66 -20.64 5.31
N PRO A 155 -2.29 -21.82 5.47
CA PRO A 155 -3.72 -21.88 5.75
C PRO A 155 -4.05 -21.11 7.03
N ALA A 156 -5.24 -20.49 7.08
CA ALA A 156 -5.71 -19.82 8.28
C ALA A 156 -5.74 -20.79 9.47
N PRO A 157 -5.42 -20.33 10.70
CA PRO A 157 -5.53 -21.15 11.89
C PRO A 157 -6.97 -21.67 12.04
N ALA A 158 -7.12 -22.92 12.49
CA ALA A 158 -8.42 -23.61 12.53
C ALA A 158 -9.42 -23.04 13.56
N SER A 159 -9.05 -22.00 14.33
CA SER A 159 -9.86 -21.39 15.37
C SER A 159 -9.48 -19.92 15.60
N ASP A 160 -10.50 -19.07 15.77
CA ASP A 160 -10.36 -17.67 16.18
C ASP A 160 -10.12 -17.50 17.69
N GLU A 161 -10.00 -18.58 18.46
CA GLU A 161 -9.73 -18.49 19.90
C GLU A 161 -8.27 -18.07 20.15
N PRO A 162 -8.02 -16.99 20.92
CA PRO A 162 -6.68 -16.43 21.13
C PRO A 162 -5.66 -17.43 21.70
N ASP A 163 -6.14 -18.37 22.54
CA ASP A 163 -5.31 -19.33 23.29
C ASP A 163 -5.28 -20.74 22.67
N ALA A 164 -5.93 -20.94 21.52
CA ALA A 164 -5.93 -22.25 20.88
C ALA A 164 -4.52 -22.62 20.40
N PRO A 165 -4.09 -23.89 20.55
CA PRO A 165 -2.80 -24.33 20.05
C PRO A 165 -2.71 -24.08 18.56
N ARG A 166 -1.71 -23.30 18.14
CA ARG A 166 -1.51 -22.98 16.73
C ARG A 166 -0.93 -24.19 16.01
N PRO A 167 -1.52 -24.60 14.88
CA PRO A 167 -1.03 -25.76 14.14
C PRO A 167 0.37 -25.53 13.54
N ASP A 168 0.72 -24.29 13.22
CA ASP A 168 2.06 -23.89 12.77
C ASP A 168 2.53 -22.66 13.58
N PRO A 169 3.62 -22.75 14.36
CA PRO A 169 4.14 -21.60 15.11
C PRO A 169 4.68 -20.48 14.20
N LEU A 170 4.93 -20.77 12.92
CA LEU A 170 5.35 -19.78 11.93
C LEU A 170 4.19 -19.00 11.30
N ALA A 171 2.94 -19.35 11.60
CA ALA A 171 1.76 -18.65 11.10
C ALA A 171 0.93 -18.08 12.25
N PHE A 172 0.60 -16.79 12.18
CA PHE A 172 -0.22 -16.12 13.19
C PHE A 172 -1.66 -15.94 12.71
N GLU A 173 -1.85 -15.20 11.63
CA GLU A 173 -3.16 -14.91 11.02
C GLU A 173 -2.96 -14.68 9.51
N PRO A 174 -4.03 -14.53 8.71
CA PRO A 174 -3.90 -14.16 7.30
C PRO A 174 -3.01 -12.93 7.11
N GLY A 175 -1.90 -13.11 6.39
CA GLY A 175 -0.91 -12.06 6.12
C GLY A 175 0.17 -11.87 7.19
N THR A 176 0.11 -12.56 8.33
CA THR A 176 1.15 -12.53 9.37
C THR A 176 1.79 -13.92 9.55
N PHE A 177 2.97 -14.12 8.98
CA PHE A 177 3.69 -15.40 9.01
C PHE A 177 5.17 -15.27 8.64
N ALA A 178 5.95 -16.29 9.00
CA ALA A 178 7.39 -16.37 8.75
C ALA A 178 7.74 -17.42 7.70
N MET A 179 8.66 -17.08 6.80
CA MET A 179 9.22 -17.97 5.79
C MET A 179 10.72 -18.14 6.03
N PRO A 180 11.14 -19.20 6.76
CA PRO A 180 12.55 -19.51 6.93
C PRO A 180 13.19 -19.94 5.60
N ILE A 181 14.39 -19.43 5.35
CA ILE A 181 15.24 -19.77 4.21
C ILE A 181 16.40 -20.60 4.76
N GLU A 182 16.41 -21.89 4.39
CA GLU A 182 17.47 -22.81 4.76
C GLU A 182 18.78 -22.50 4.01
N SER A 183 19.90 -22.83 4.66
CA SER A 183 21.23 -22.75 4.08
C SER A 183 21.36 -23.69 2.88
N SER A 184 22.13 -23.25 1.89
CA SER A 184 22.40 -24.00 0.67
C SER A 184 23.28 -25.23 0.88
N ASP A 185 23.89 -25.38 2.07
CA ASP A 185 24.79 -26.49 2.42
C ASP A 185 24.06 -27.81 2.77
N GLY A 186 22.73 -27.78 2.84
CA GLY A 186 21.90 -28.95 3.15
C GLY A 186 21.92 -29.35 4.64
N SER A 187 22.42 -28.49 5.53
CA SER A 187 22.44 -28.73 6.97
C SER A 187 21.05 -28.61 7.63
N GLY A 188 20.08 -27.99 6.94
CA GLY A 188 18.80 -27.59 7.51
C GLY A 188 18.89 -26.37 8.43
N HIS A 189 20.05 -25.72 8.52
CA HIS A 189 20.21 -24.47 9.26
C HIS A 189 19.45 -23.34 8.55
N ILE A 190 18.67 -22.56 9.29
CA ILE A 190 17.95 -21.40 8.77
C ILE A 190 18.91 -20.22 8.69
N ALA A 191 19.30 -19.82 7.48
CA ALA A 191 20.23 -18.72 7.24
C ALA A 191 19.57 -17.35 7.45
N MET A 192 18.30 -17.22 7.05
CA MET A 192 17.50 -16.02 7.27
C MET A 192 16.00 -16.35 7.25
N SER A 193 15.16 -15.38 7.59
CA SER A 193 13.71 -15.48 7.44
C SER A 193 13.14 -14.25 6.75
N VAL A 194 12.11 -14.45 5.93
CA VAL A 194 11.26 -13.39 5.38
C VAL A 194 9.96 -13.37 6.18
N MET A 195 9.63 -12.24 6.77
CA MET A 195 8.44 -12.08 7.61
C MET A 195 7.38 -11.27 6.85
N MET A 196 6.17 -11.81 6.80
CA MET A 196 4.97 -11.10 6.36
C MET A 196 4.24 -10.63 7.62
N VAL A 197 3.82 -9.37 7.65
CA VAL A 197 3.05 -8.81 8.77
C VAL A 197 1.80 -8.14 8.22
N ASN A 198 0.64 -8.50 8.77
CA ASN A 198 -0.60 -7.79 8.55
C ASN A 198 -0.62 -6.53 9.43
N SER A 199 -0.38 -5.38 8.81
CA SER A 199 -0.34 -4.08 9.51
C SER A 199 -1.71 -3.56 9.95
N GLY A 200 -2.77 -4.33 9.71
CA GLY A 200 -4.15 -3.88 9.88
C GLY A 200 -4.65 -3.06 8.68
N ASP A 201 -5.84 -2.48 8.80
CA ASP A 201 -6.43 -1.62 7.78
C ASP A 201 -6.69 -0.19 8.29
N TYR A 202 -7.76 0.01 9.05
CA TYR A 202 -8.15 1.29 9.61
C TYR A 202 -8.37 1.14 11.11
N ALA A 203 -8.01 2.16 11.88
CA ALA A 203 -8.30 2.16 13.30
C ALA A 203 -9.82 2.24 13.56
N ASP A 204 -10.24 1.74 14.73
CA ASP A 204 -11.64 1.76 15.18
C ASP A 204 -11.77 2.65 16.44
N LYS A 205 -11.24 3.88 16.34
CA LYS A 205 -11.25 4.85 17.46
C LYS A 205 -12.60 5.50 17.66
N ASP A 206 -13.31 5.79 16.56
CA ASP A 206 -14.61 6.43 16.60
C ASP A 206 -15.71 5.38 16.74
N THR A 207 -16.86 5.76 17.29
CA THR A 207 -18.06 4.93 17.23
C THR A 207 -18.60 4.89 15.79
N PRO A 208 -19.40 3.87 15.42
CA PRO A 208 -20.08 3.86 14.12
C PRO A 208 -20.90 5.13 13.83
N ALA A 209 -21.48 5.75 14.86
CA ALA A 209 -22.24 7.00 14.73
C ALA A 209 -21.34 8.20 14.43
N GLU A 210 -20.18 8.30 15.07
CA GLU A 210 -19.18 9.35 14.81
C GLU A 210 -18.59 9.21 13.40
N ARG A 211 -18.27 7.99 12.97
CA ARG A 211 -17.87 7.70 11.59
C ARG A 211 -18.93 8.12 10.57
N ASP A 212 -20.20 7.83 10.85
CA ASP A 212 -21.30 8.18 9.96
C ASP A 212 -21.53 9.69 9.89
N ALA A 213 -21.25 10.43 10.97
CA ALA A 213 -21.30 11.89 10.98
C ALA A 213 -20.22 12.54 10.09
N GLN A 214 -19.04 11.91 9.98
CA GLN A 214 -17.93 12.39 9.16
C GLN A 214 -18.02 11.93 7.69
N TYR A 215 -18.83 10.91 7.42
CA TYR A 215 -19.00 10.30 6.10
C TYR A 215 -19.30 11.27 4.95
N PRO A 216 -20.13 12.33 5.09
CA PRO A 216 -20.42 13.25 3.98
C PRO A 216 -19.17 13.97 3.44
N LEU A 217 -18.20 14.29 4.32
CA LEU A 217 -16.94 14.91 3.91
C LEU A 217 -16.08 13.93 3.12
N TYR A 218 -15.92 12.72 3.65
CA TYR A 218 -15.21 11.64 2.98
C TYR A 218 -15.82 11.28 1.62
N ALA A 219 -17.14 11.11 1.56
CA ALA A 219 -17.84 10.67 0.37
C ALA A 219 -17.65 11.62 -0.82
N THR A 220 -17.50 12.92 -0.55
CA THR A 220 -17.43 13.99 -1.57
C THR A 220 -16.01 14.33 -2.03
N ASN A 221 -14.96 14.00 -1.28
CA ASN A 221 -13.56 14.21 -1.70
C ASN A 221 -12.61 13.05 -1.32
N PRO A 222 -12.89 11.79 -1.67
CA PRO A 222 -12.13 10.64 -1.15
C PRO A 222 -10.73 10.46 -1.76
N ARG A 223 -10.35 11.29 -2.75
CA ARG A 223 -8.97 11.34 -3.26
C ARG A 223 -8.09 12.26 -2.40
N GLY A 224 -8.68 13.18 -1.63
CA GLY A 224 -7.98 14.09 -0.73
C GLY A 224 -8.45 14.04 0.72
N LEU A 225 -9.38 13.14 1.03
CA LEU A 225 -9.79 12.73 2.36
C LEU A 225 -9.78 11.20 2.38
N ASP A 226 -8.82 10.58 3.05
CA ASP A 226 -8.79 9.14 3.28
C ASP A 226 -9.86 8.76 4.35
N LEU A 227 -10.36 7.52 4.36
CA LEU A 227 -11.10 7.00 5.52
C LEU A 227 -10.24 6.97 6.77
N ALA A 228 -8.94 6.95 6.58
CA ALA A 228 -7.99 7.22 7.62
C ALA A 228 -8.38 8.55 8.32
N ASP A 229 -8.72 9.62 7.59
CA ASP A 229 -9.01 10.94 8.18
C ASP A 229 -10.19 10.98 9.15
N SER A 230 -10.97 9.90 9.28
CA SER A 230 -11.94 9.75 10.36
C SER A 230 -11.38 9.10 11.63
N ASP A 231 -10.65 7.98 11.55
CA ASP A 231 -10.30 7.18 12.74
C ASP A 231 -8.82 6.86 12.92
N GLY A 232 -8.02 6.82 11.85
CA GLY A 232 -6.65 6.26 11.90
C GLY A 232 -6.38 5.24 10.81
N TYR A 233 -5.11 5.02 10.50
CA TYR A 233 -4.69 3.74 9.93
C TYR A 233 -4.56 2.70 11.04
N GLY A 234 -4.78 1.43 10.68
CA GLY A 234 -4.66 0.31 11.60
C GLY A 234 -3.21 0.07 12.05
N THR A 235 -3.07 -0.78 13.06
CA THR A 235 -1.81 -1.34 13.53
C THR A 235 -1.94 -2.85 13.65
N PRO A 236 -0.84 -3.62 13.67
CA PRO A 236 -0.87 -4.99 14.15
C PRO A 236 -1.50 -5.07 15.56
N SER A 237 -2.15 -6.20 15.86
CA SER A 237 -2.69 -6.45 17.20
C SER A 237 -1.55 -6.63 18.22
N PRO A 238 -1.79 -6.39 19.52
CA PRO A 238 -0.81 -6.67 20.57
C PRO A 238 -0.30 -8.12 20.52
N GLU A 239 -1.16 -9.07 20.18
CA GLU A 239 -0.82 -10.49 20.02
C GLU A 239 0.09 -10.72 18.80
N ALA A 240 -0.17 -10.04 17.67
CA ALA A 240 0.69 -10.11 16.49
C ALA A 240 2.08 -9.52 16.76
N ILE A 241 2.16 -8.43 17.54
CA ILE A 241 3.42 -7.82 17.98
C ILE A 241 4.19 -8.78 18.89
N ALA A 242 3.51 -9.38 19.89
CA ALA A 242 4.13 -10.36 20.77
C ALA A 242 4.67 -11.57 19.98
N TRP A 243 3.95 -12.00 18.95
CA TRP A 243 4.36 -13.10 18.10
C TRP A 243 5.67 -12.84 17.32
N LEU A 244 6.02 -11.58 17.02
CA LEU A 244 7.31 -11.25 16.39
C LEU A 244 8.51 -11.70 17.22
N ALA A 245 8.39 -11.71 18.54
CA ALA A 245 9.39 -12.25 19.45
C ALA A 245 9.29 -13.78 19.56
N ASP A 246 8.08 -14.32 19.69
CA ASP A 246 7.86 -15.76 19.80
C ASP A 246 8.37 -16.52 18.57
N VAL A 247 8.17 -15.98 17.37
CA VAL A 247 8.64 -16.61 16.13
C VAL A 247 10.18 -16.58 16.04
N GLN A 248 10.84 -15.55 16.56
CA GLN A 248 12.31 -15.54 16.64
C GLN A 248 12.83 -16.61 17.61
N HIS A 249 12.16 -16.80 18.75
CA HIS A 249 12.50 -17.90 19.66
C HIS A 249 12.32 -19.27 19.01
N GLU A 250 11.25 -19.47 18.24
CA GLU A 250 11.00 -20.70 17.49
C GLU A 250 12.10 -20.93 16.44
N LEU A 251 12.46 -19.91 15.65
CA LEU A 251 13.51 -20.01 14.64
C LEU A 251 14.89 -20.32 15.27
N ALA A 252 15.22 -19.65 16.39
CA ALA A 252 16.43 -19.92 17.15
C ALA A 252 16.46 -21.35 17.72
N ALA A 253 15.31 -21.85 18.19
CA ALA A 253 15.18 -23.22 18.69
C ALA A 253 15.38 -24.25 17.57
N ARG A 254 14.88 -23.98 16.35
CA ARG A 254 15.10 -24.83 15.17
C ARG A 254 16.57 -24.90 14.77
N ASN A 255 17.29 -23.79 14.82
CA ASN A 255 18.74 -23.76 14.57
C ASN A 255 19.56 -24.42 15.70
N GLY A 256 19.03 -24.42 16.92
CA GLY A 256 19.67 -25.06 18.08
C GLY A 256 20.89 -24.30 18.64
N ASP A 257 21.19 -23.11 18.12
CA ASP A 257 22.29 -22.25 18.59
C ASP A 257 21.82 -21.14 19.55
N GLY A 258 20.50 -21.01 19.73
CA GLY A 258 19.86 -20.04 20.63
C GLY A 258 20.02 -18.59 20.18
N LYS A 259 20.44 -18.34 18.93
CA LYS A 259 20.58 -16.99 18.38
C LYS A 259 19.36 -16.62 17.54
N PRO A 260 18.89 -15.37 17.60
CA PRO A 260 17.89 -14.87 16.67
C PRO A 260 18.35 -15.04 15.23
N VAL A 261 17.41 -15.42 14.36
CA VAL A 261 17.67 -15.62 12.93
C VAL A 261 17.57 -14.26 12.21
N PRO A 262 18.53 -13.91 11.32
CA PRO A 262 18.45 -12.71 10.51
C PRO A 262 17.11 -12.63 9.77
N ALA A 263 16.36 -11.55 9.96
CA ALA A 263 15.03 -11.41 9.41
C ALA A 263 14.79 -10.06 8.73
N ILE A 264 14.06 -10.11 7.62
CA ILE A 264 13.49 -8.94 6.96
C ILE A 264 11.97 -9.02 7.03
N ALA A 265 11.31 -7.95 7.42
CA ALA A 265 9.87 -7.85 7.53
C ALA A 265 9.26 -7.00 6.41
N PHE A 266 8.08 -7.41 5.96
CA PHE A 266 7.30 -6.75 4.93
C PHE A 266 5.85 -6.56 5.39
N GLN A 267 5.37 -5.32 5.31
CA GLN A 267 3.98 -4.98 5.62
C GLN A 267 3.46 -3.86 4.74
N HIS A 268 2.19 -3.50 4.91
CA HIS A 268 1.57 -2.45 4.11
C HIS A 268 1.75 -1.06 4.73
N ILE A 269 1.10 -0.83 5.86
CA ILE A 269 1.05 0.46 6.56
C ILE A 269 2.35 0.64 7.37
N PRO A 270 3.05 1.77 7.22
CA PRO A 270 4.27 2.05 7.97
C PRO A 270 3.97 2.42 9.44
N PRO A 271 4.80 1.99 10.40
CA PRO A 271 4.77 2.52 11.77
C PRO A 271 5.43 3.92 11.81
N GLN A 272 5.32 4.61 12.95
CA GLN A 272 5.74 6.02 13.07
C GLN A 272 7.25 6.23 12.93
N GLU A 273 8.06 5.22 13.22
CA GLU A 273 9.52 5.22 13.17
C GLU A 273 10.06 5.54 11.77
N PHE A 274 9.25 5.39 10.72
CA PHE A 274 9.62 5.85 9.39
C PHE A 274 9.85 7.37 9.31
N TYR A 275 9.34 8.16 10.27
CA TYR A 275 9.71 9.57 10.44
C TYR A 275 11.09 9.76 11.09
N ASP A 276 11.64 8.79 11.80
CA ASP A 276 12.94 8.90 12.50
C ASP A 276 14.13 8.91 11.52
N VAL A 277 13.93 8.38 10.31
CA VAL A 277 14.90 8.47 9.20
C VAL A 277 14.76 9.76 8.38
N LEU A 278 13.80 10.61 8.72
CA LEU A 278 13.58 11.92 8.11
C LEU A 278 14.10 13.05 8.99
N LYS A 279 14.30 14.21 8.37
CA LYS A 279 14.67 15.45 9.05
C LYS A 279 13.56 16.47 8.94
N GLU A 280 13.05 16.92 10.09
CA GLU A 280 12.13 18.04 10.14
C GLU A 280 12.82 19.35 9.74
N VAL A 281 12.15 20.15 8.91
CA VAL A 281 12.67 21.38 8.30
C VAL A 281 11.59 22.47 8.28
N PRO A 282 11.99 23.76 8.13
CA PRO A 282 11.03 24.85 7.96
C PRO A 282 10.08 24.63 6.79
N ALA A 283 8.84 25.12 6.93
CA ALA A 283 7.72 24.82 6.04
C ALA A 283 7.92 25.17 4.55
N TRP A 284 8.87 26.03 4.19
CA TRP A 284 9.15 26.44 2.80
C TRP A 284 10.51 25.95 2.30
N THR A 285 11.08 24.96 2.98
CA THR A 285 12.31 24.30 2.52
C THR A 285 12.06 23.62 1.17
N PRO A 286 12.94 23.81 0.17
CA PRO A 286 12.77 23.20 -1.15
C PRO A 286 12.64 21.68 -1.08
N ASN A 287 11.65 21.13 -1.79
CA ASN A 287 11.31 19.71 -1.82
C ASN A 287 10.90 19.09 -0.47
N ALA A 288 10.66 19.91 0.56
CA ALA A 288 10.07 19.39 1.78
C ALA A 288 8.65 18.90 1.52
N VAL A 289 8.28 17.87 2.26
CA VAL A 289 6.99 17.20 2.20
C VAL A 289 6.33 17.36 3.56
N GLU A 290 5.08 17.80 3.58
CA GLU A 290 4.31 17.92 4.82
C GLU A 290 3.91 16.52 5.32
N GLY A 291 4.04 16.30 6.63
CA GLY A 291 3.59 15.05 7.23
C GLY A 291 2.08 14.90 7.18
N SER A 292 1.61 13.68 7.31
CA SER A 292 0.18 13.36 7.36
C SER A 292 -0.28 13.25 8.81
N ARG A 293 -1.56 13.53 9.06
CA ARG A 293 -2.23 13.19 10.34
C ARG A 293 -1.52 13.71 11.61
N THR A 294 -1.03 12.83 12.48
CA THR A 294 -0.29 13.18 13.72
C THR A 294 0.97 14.00 13.45
N PHE A 295 1.48 13.97 12.21
CA PHE A 295 2.62 14.76 11.74
C PHE A 295 2.19 15.96 10.86
N SER A 296 0.89 16.23 10.74
CA SER A 296 0.36 17.35 9.95
C SER A 296 0.92 18.70 10.41
N GLY A 297 1.20 19.57 9.44
CA GLY A 297 1.81 20.88 9.66
C GLY A 297 3.32 20.86 9.89
N ARG A 298 3.94 19.70 10.08
CA ARG A 298 5.40 19.52 10.13
C ARG A 298 5.91 19.17 8.74
N CYS A 299 7.07 19.67 8.34
CA CYS A 299 7.63 19.45 7.01
C CYS A 299 8.95 18.71 7.10
N PHE A 300 9.16 17.74 6.20
CA PHE A 300 10.28 16.81 6.27
C PHE A 300 11.03 16.72 4.95
N VAL A 301 12.32 16.41 5.05
CA VAL A 301 13.15 15.92 3.94
C VAL A 301 13.83 14.63 4.38
N LEU A 302 14.36 13.86 3.43
CA LEU A 302 15.23 12.73 3.76
C LEU A 302 16.44 13.21 4.58
N ASP A 303 16.76 12.52 5.68
CA ASP A 303 18.02 12.76 6.37
C ASP A 303 19.14 12.07 5.60
N ALA A 304 20.01 12.84 4.94
CA ALA A 304 21.12 12.30 4.15
C ALA A 304 22.17 11.54 4.97
N SER A 305 22.17 11.67 6.31
CA SER A 305 23.03 10.88 7.19
C SER A 305 22.46 9.50 7.51
N LYS A 306 21.15 9.30 7.34
CA LYS A 306 20.45 8.04 7.60
C LYS A 306 19.99 7.34 6.32
N CYS A 307 19.61 8.09 5.30
CA CYS A 307 19.02 7.58 4.07
C CYS A 307 20.06 7.23 3.00
N ARG A 308 19.89 6.08 2.36
CA ARG A 308 20.74 5.60 1.25
C ARG A 308 20.66 6.53 0.03
N PRO A 309 21.75 6.74 -0.74
CA PRO A 309 21.70 7.49 -1.99
C PRO A 309 20.67 6.95 -2.98
N GLY A 310 20.01 7.85 -3.72
CA GLY A 310 18.94 7.48 -4.66
C GLY A 310 17.56 7.32 -4.01
N SER A 311 17.47 7.42 -2.68
CA SER A 311 16.21 7.50 -1.93
C SER A 311 15.34 8.67 -2.37
N ARG A 312 14.02 8.50 -2.25
CA ARG A 312 13.04 9.55 -2.58
C ARG A 312 11.90 9.57 -1.57
N LEU A 313 11.67 10.76 -1.01
CA LEU A 313 10.43 11.15 -0.33
C LEU A 313 9.54 11.85 -1.35
N GLY A 314 8.46 11.20 -1.75
CA GLY A 314 7.54 11.65 -2.79
C GLY A 314 6.27 12.30 -2.25
N GLU A 315 5.84 11.87 -1.06
CA GLU A 315 4.65 12.33 -0.33
C GLU A 315 4.75 12.03 1.17
N GLY A 316 3.83 12.62 1.94
CA GLY A 316 3.78 12.46 3.40
C GLY A 316 3.56 11.00 3.77
N ILE A 317 4.08 10.58 4.92
CA ILE A 317 3.98 9.19 5.36
C ILE A 317 2.61 8.98 6.02
N GLY A 318 1.79 8.12 5.43
CA GLY A 318 0.51 7.66 5.96
C GLY A 318 0.68 6.59 7.04
N CYS A 319 1.38 6.89 8.13
CA CYS A 319 1.56 5.93 9.22
C CYS A 319 0.35 5.81 10.14
N ALA A 320 0.33 4.75 10.95
CA ALA A 320 -0.59 4.63 12.07
C ALA A 320 -0.52 5.85 13.02
N ASP A 321 -1.68 6.22 13.58
CA ASP A 321 -1.78 7.39 14.47
C ASP A 321 -1.15 7.15 15.84
N GLU A 322 -1.02 5.89 16.25
CA GLU A 322 -0.40 5.49 17.50
C GLU A 322 0.82 4.62 17.20
N ASN A 323 1.93 4.92 17.87
CA ASN A 323 3.05 4.00 17.92
C ASN A 323 2.74 2.93 18.98
N VAL A 324 2.55 1.70 18.53
CA VAL A 324 2.20 0.54 19.37
C VAL A 324 3.43 -0.27 19.81
N GLY A 325 4.65 0.21 19.55
CA GLY A 325 5.90 -0.45 19.91
C GLY A 325 6.28 -1.59 18.97
N GLU A 326 5.78 -1.59 17.73
CA GLU A 326 6.06 -2.66 16.76
C GLU A 326 7.57 -2.76 16.44
N VAL A 327 8.21 -1.63 16.11
CA VAL A 327 9.65 -1.62 15.77
C VAL A 327 10.50 -1.89 17.01
N ASP A 328 10.09 -1.41 18.18
CA ASP A 328 10.76 -1.73 19.44
C ASP A 328 10.67 -3.23 19.75
N ALA A 329 9.53 -3.88 19.52
CA ALA A 329 9.41 -5.32 19.66
C ALA A 329 10.32 -6.09 18.68
N MET A 330 10.47 -5.63 17.44
CA MET A 330 11.42 -6.20 16.48
C MET A 330 12.87 -6.03 16.95
N ARG A 331 13.23 -4.85 17.48
CA ARG A 331 14.57 -4.57 18.04
C ARG A 331 14.86 -5.46 19.25
N ASP A 332 13.93 -5.55 20.19
CA ASP A 332 14.05 -6.32 21.42
C ASP A 332 14.11 -7.83 21.16
N ALA A 333 13.36 -8.35 20.18
CA ALA A 333 13.42 -9.74 19.76
C ALA A 333 14.79 -10.10 19.15
N GLY A 334 15.46 -9.13 18.53
CA GLY A 334 16.69 -9.33 17.78
C GLY A 334 16.47 -10.08 16.44
N GLY A 335 17.50 -10.10 15.60
CA GLY A 335 17.47 -10.75 14.28
C GLY A 335 16.87 -9.90 13.17
N TYR A 336 15.85 -9.09 13.46
CA TYR A 336 15.26 -8.15 12.48
C TYR A 336 16.25 -7.06 12.08
N PHE A 337 16.60 -7.01 10.79
CA PHE A 337 17.53 -6.00 10.25
C PHE A 337 16.85 -5.02 9.28
N ALA A 338 15.62 -5.29 8.86
CA ALA A 338 14.88 -4.41 7.96
C ALA A 338 13.35 -4.58 8.07
N LEU A 339 12.62 -3.48 7.90
CA LEU A 339 11.18 -3.40 7.72
C LEU A 339 10.87 -2.59 6.44
N PHE A 340 10.14 -3.20 5.52
CA PHE A 340 9.75 -2.56 4.26
C PHE A 340 8.24 -2.45 4.09
N CYS A 341 7.79 -1.26 3.68
CA CYS A 341 6.38 -0.90 3.56
C CYS A 341 5.98 -0.47 2.14
N GLY A 342 4.67 -0.56 1.86
CA GLY A 342 3.99 0.02 0.70
C GLY A 342 3.24 1.28 1.11
N HIS A 343 1.96 1.37 0.75
CA HIS A 343 0.97 2.35 1.20
C HIS A 343 1.15 3.77 0.65
N ASP A 344 2.35 4.33 0.76
CA ASP A 344 2.69 5.65 0.22
C ASP A 344 3.31 5.50 -1.17
N HIS A 345 2.47 5.55 -2.20
CA HIS A 345 2.76 5.15 -3.57
C HIS A 345 3.97 5.86 -4.22
N LYS A 346 4.38 7.04 -3.75
CA LYS A 346 5.45 7.88 -4.32
C LYS A 346 6.77 7.76 -3.55
N ASN A 347 6.79 7.08 -2.40
CA ASN A 347 7.97 6.91 -1.57
C ASN A 347 8.82 5.73 -2.05
N SER A 348 10.14 5.89 -2.02
CA SER A 348 11.08 4.84 -2.46
C SER A 348 12.43 4.92 -1.74
N PHE A 349 12.43 5.37 -0.49
CA PHE A 349 13.65 5.54 0.30
C PHE A 349 14.00 4.29 1.11
N VAL A 350 15.24 4.26 1.61
CA VAL A 350 15.71 3.32 2.63
C VAL A 350 16.55 4.12 3.62
N GLY A 351 16.14 4.17 4.88
CA GLY A 351 16.87 4.82 5.96
C GLY A 351 17.26 3.84 7.05
N HIS A 352 18.40 4.08 7.69
CA HIS A 352 18.85 3.27 8.82
C HIS A 352 18.63 4.03 10.13
N ASP A 353 17.95 3.40 11.09
CA ASP A 353 17.77 3.94 12.43
C ASP A 353 17.80 2.83 13.48
N ASP A 354 18.64 3.01 14.50
CA ASP A 354 18.78 2.11 15.65
C ASP A 354 18.79 0.61 15.30
N GLY A 355 19.70 0.23 14.40
CA GLY A 355 19.95 -1.17 14.04
C GLY A 355 19.01 -1.77 12.99
N ILE A 356 17.96 -1.06 12.56
CA ILE A 356 17.01 -1.53 11.55
C ILE A 356 16.95 -0.59 10.35
N ASP A 357 16.84 -1.16 9.15
CA ASP A 357 16.51 -0.41 7.95
C ASP A 357 15.00 -0.25 7.79
N LEU A 358 14.54 0.99 7.60
CA LEU A 358 13.15 1.35 7.32
C LEU A 358 13.04 1.80 5.87
N GLY A 359 12.27 1.09 5.04
CA GLY A 359 12.26 1.31 3.60
C GLY A 359 10.90 1.23 2.93
N TYR A 360 10.76 1.94 1.80
CA TYR A 360 9.55 1.93 0.98
C TYR A 360 9.79 1.31 -0.40
N ALA A 361 8.74 0.71 -0.95
CA ALA A 361 8.58 0.56 -2.39
C ALA A 361 7.42 1.45 -2.90
N PRO A 362 7.59 2.14 -4.04
CA PRO A 362 6.50 2.87 -4.67
C PRO A 362 5.50 1.88 -5.29
N THR A 363 4.34 2.39 -5.70
CA THR A 363 3.36 1.60 -6.44
C THR A 363 3.96 0.99 -7.72
N CYS A 364 3.59 -0.27 -7.96
CA CYS A 364 3.84 -0.96 -9.23
C CYS A 364 2.60 -1.08 -10.14
N GLY A 365 1.45 -0.59 -9.67
CA GLY A 365 0.20 -0.49 -10.45
C GLY A 365 0.15 0.69 -11.39
N PHE A 366 -0.88 0.75 -12.24
CA PHE A 366 -1.15 1.88 -13.15
C PHE A 366 -2.59 2.42 -13.07
N GLU A 367 -3.47 1.80 -12.28
CA GLU A 367 -4.83 2.30 -12.05
C GLU A 367 -4.99 3.17 -10.79
N CYS A 368 -3.96 3.23 -9.94
CA CYS A 368 -3.94 4.04 -8.73
C CYS A 368 -3.11 5.34 -8.90
N TYR A 369 -3.30 6.28 -7.97
CA TYR A 369 -2.43 7.45 -7.90
C TYR A 369 -0.97 7.03 -7.68
N GLY A 370 -0.01 7.88 -8.02
CA GLY A 370 1.39 7.49 -7.85
C GLY A 370 2.34 8.42 -8.57
N PRO A 371 3.62 8.06 -8.66
CA PRO A 371 4.60 8.88 -9.34
C PRO A 371 4.43 8.77 -10.86
N LYS A 372 5.10 9.64 -11.60
CA LYS A 372 5.26 9.54 -13.06
C LYS A 372 5.56 8.11 -13.49
N SER A 373 5.06 7.68 -14.65
CA SER A 373 5.19 6.29 -15.14
C SER A 373 6.59 5.75 -14.98
N ARG A 374 7.62 6.49 -15.44
CA ARG A 374 9.04 6.11 -15.35
C ARG A 374 9.58 5.81 -13.93
N LEU A 375 8.84 6.15 -12.88
CA LEU A 375 9.23 6.03 -11.47
C LEU A 375 8.40 4.99 -10.71
N ARG A 376 7.31 4.51 -11.32
CA ARG A 376 6.60 3.30 -10.85
C ARG A 376 7.54 2.12 -10.98
N GLY A 377 7.52 1.19 -10.05
CA GLY A 377 8.53 0.15 -10.02
C GLY A 377 8.38 -0.88 -8.92
N ILE A 378 9.25 -1.88 -8.98
CA ILE A 378 9.33 -2.98 -8.02
C ILE A 378 10.69 -2.91 -7.35
N ARG A 379 10.75 -3.10 -6.03
CA ARG A 379 12.03 -3.16 -5.30
C ARG A 379 12.60 -4.57 -5.38
N LEU A 380 13.84 -4.68 -5.82
CA LEU A 380 14.63 -5.91 -5.83
C LEU A 380 15.52 -5.94 -4.58
N PHE A 381 15.65 -7.13 -3.99
CA PHE A 381 16.55 -7.43 -2.89
C PHE A 381 17.47 -8.57 -3.32
N GLU A 382 18.76 -8.44 -3.05
CA GLU A 382 19.73 -9.52 -3.22
C GLU A 382 20.40 -9.76 -1.88
N PHE A 383 20.33 -11.01 -1.40
CA PHE A 383 20.88 -11.42 -0.11
C PHE A 383 22.14 -12.23 -0.32
N HIS A 384 23.08 -12.10 0.63
CA HIS A 384 24.24 -12.97 0.72
C HIS A 384 24.01 -13.91 1.91
N GLU A 385 24.04 -15.21 1.66
CA GLU A 385 23.69 -16.24 2.66
C GLU A 385 24.55 -16.14 3.93
N ASP A 386 25.82 -15.78 3.80
CA ASP A 386 26.77 -15.62 4.90
C ASP A 386 26.51 -14.36 5.75
N HIS A 387 25.94 -13.31 5.14
CA HIS A 387 25.63 -12.04 5.81
C HIS A 387 24.31 -11.42 5.29
N PRO A 388 23.14 -12.02 5.59
CA PRO A 388 21.86 -11.58 5.02
C PRO A 388 21.51 -10.12 5.32
N SER A 389 21.92 -9.61 6.48
CA SER A 389 21.69 -8.21 6.89
C SER A 389 22.47 -7.18 6.06
N THR A 390 23.46 -7.60 5.26
CA THR A 390 24.24 -6.73 4.37
C THR A 390 23.66 -6.66 2.94
N TYR A 391 22.40 -7.07 2.78
CA TYR A 391 21.67 -7.12 1.51
C TYR A 391 21.80 -5.85 0.67
N THR A 392 21.77 -6.04 -0.65
CA THR A 392 21.62 -4.94 -1.60
C THR A 392 20.16 -4.78 -1.98
N THR A 393 19.75 -3.55 -2.29
CA THR A 393 18.41 -3.30 -2.82
C THR A 393 18.44 -2.17 -3.84
N ARG A 394 17.59 -2.28 -4.86
CA ARG A 394 17.40 -1.26 -5.89
C ARG A 394 15.99 -1.28 -6.45
N MET A 395 15.60 -0.18 -7.08
CA MET A 395 14.33 -0.09 -7.81
C MET A 395 14.48 -0.60 -9.24
N LEU A 396 13.57 -1.49 -9.65
CA LEU A 396 13.30 -1.87 -11.04
C LEU A 396 12.14 -1.00 -11.53
N THR A 397 12.48 0.12 -12.16
CA THR A 397 11.45 1.08 -12.58
C THR A 397 10.95 0.81 -13.99
N TRP A 398 9.72 1.21 -14.29
CA TRP A 398 9.19 1.26 -15.66
C TRP A 398 10.14 2.01 -16.61
N GLY A 399 10.76 3.10 -16.12
CA GLY A 399 11.72 3.91 -16.85
C GLY A 399 12.94 3.13 -17.33
N GLU A 400 13.43 2.22 -16.49
CA GLU A 400 14.57 1.34 -16.77
C GLU A 400 14.18 0.14 -17.63
N LEU A 401 13.05 -0.48 -17.32
CA LEU A 401 12.64 -1.77 -17.90
C LEU A 401 11.92 -1.64 -19.25
N VAL A 402 11.08 -0.61 -19.40
CA VAL A 402 10.15 -0.49 -20.52
C VAL A 402 10.37 0.78 -21.31
N GLY A 403 10.39 1.94 -20.65
CA GLY A 403 10.57 3.22 -21.31
C GLY A 403 10.03 4.40 -20.51
N ARG A 404 10.01 5.58 -21.13
CA ARG A 404 9.71 6.83 -20.42
C ARG A 404 8.23 6.99 -20.03
N TYR A 405 7.32 6.51 -20.85
CA TYR A 405 5.89 6.77 -20.76
C TYR A 405 5.10 5.47 -20.75
N SER A 406 3.97 5.47 -20.05
CA SER A 406 2.96 4.41 -20.11
C SER A 406 2.04 4.62 -21.31
N HIS A 407 1.18 3.65 -21.60
CA HIS A 407 0.17 3.76 -22.65
C HIS A 407 -0.85 4.89 -22.36
N ASN A 408 -1.04 5.26 -21.09
CA ASN A 408 -1.98 6.31 -20.66
C ASN A 408 -1.29 7.38 -19.78
N GLU A 409 -0.23 8.00 -20.31
CA GLU A 409 0.56 9.00 -19.59
C GLU A 409 -0.27 10.23 -19.17
N LEU A 410 -1.33 10.59 -19.92
CA LEU A 410 -2.20 11.70 -19.53
C LEU A 410 -2.88 11.44 -18.20
N ARG A 411 -3.43 10.23 -18.01
CA ARG A 411 -4.01 9.81 -16.74
C ARG A 411 -2.96 9.82 -15.65
N VAL A 412 -1.80 9.19 -15.87
CA VAL A 412 -0.72 9.15 -14.87
C VAL A 412 -0.26 10.56 -14.49
N TRP A 413 -0.21 11.49 -15.44
CA TRP A 413 0.12 12.88 -15.17
C TRP A 413 -0.92 13.55 -14.27
N PHE A 414 -2.22 13.37 -14.58
CA PHE A 414 -3.29 13.85 -13.73
C PHE A 414 -3.20 13.21 -12.35
N GLU A 415 -2.95 11.92 -12.23
CA GLU A 415 -2.85 11.22 -10.96
C GLU A 415 -1.60 11.60 -10.13
N ASP A 416 -0.46 11.92 -10.77
CA ASP A 416 0.75 12.40 -10.10
C ASP A 416 0.60 13.85 -9.58
N HIS A 417 -0.18 14.69 -10.29
CA HIS A 417 -0.30 16.14 -10.05
C HIS A 417 -1.69 16.61 -9.59
N CYS A 418 -2.69 15.73 -9.52
CA CYS A 418 -4.00 16.09 -9.01
C CYS A 418 -3.82 16.53 -7.57
N ILE A 419 -3.96 17.83 -7.37
CA ILE A 419 -4.02 18.47 -6.07
C ILE A 419 -5.33 18.00 -5.45
N THR A 420 -5.23 16.98 -4.61
CA THR A 420 -6.37 16.38 -3.92
C THR A 420 -6.78 17.20 -2.69
N ASP A 421 -5.84 17.98 -2.17
CA ASP A 421 -6.01 18.85 -1.01
C ASP A 421 -5.02 20.05 -1.02
N GLY A 422 -5.16 20.93 -0.04
CA GLY A 422 -4.27 22.10 0.11
C GLY A 422 -2.83 21.75 0.52
N VAL A 423 -2.57 20.54 1.01
CA VAL A 423 -1.24 20.07 1.43
C VAL A 423 -0.42 19.67 0.20
N SER A 424 -1.01 18.82 -0.65
CA SER A 424 -0.49 18.44 -1.96
C SER A 424 -0.17 19.66 -2.82
N ALA A 425 -1.01 20.71 -2.78
CA ALA A 425 -0.74 21.97 -3.45
C ALA A 425 0.54 22.65 -2.93
N ARG A 426 0.69 22.71 -1.60
CA ARG A 426 1.85 23.31 -0.92
C ARG A 426 3.12 22.52 -1.23
N ASP A 427 3.07 21.20 -1.18
CA ASP A 427 4.19 20.33 -1.53
C ASP A 427 4.65 20.52 -2.98
N GLN A 428 3.72 20.60 -3.93
CA GLN A 428 4.08 20.90 -5.31
C GLN A 428 4.71 22.29 -5.44
N LEU A 429 4.22 23.30 -4.72
CA LEU A 429 4.82 24.64 -4.70
C LEU A 429 6.20 24.69 -4.04
N ARG A 430 6.52 23.77 -3.12
CA ARG A 430 7.87 23.61 -2.54
C ARG A 430 8.88 23.05 -3.54
N ARG A 431 8.43 22.46 -4.67
CA ARG A 431 9.34 21.97 -5.73
C ARG A 431 9.87 23.14 -6.56
N PRO A 432 11.20 23.34 -6.66
CA PRO A 432 11.79 24.52 -7.32
C PRO A 432 11.31 24.74 -8.76
N ALA A 433 11.17 23.68 -9.54
CA ALA A 433 10.73 23.77 -10.93
C ALA A 433 9.26 24.25 -11.05
N VAL A 434 8.39 23.77 -10.15
CA VAL A 434 6.98 24.18 -10.10
C VAL A 434 6.90 25.63 -9.63
N PHE A 435 7.60 25.99 -8.55
CA PHE A 435 7.66 27.35 -8.05
C PHE A 435 8.10 28.35 -9.13
N ALA A 436 9.20 28.07 -9.83
CA ALA A 436 9.72 28.93 -10.88
C ALA A 436 8.71 29.09 -12.05
N THR A 437 8.04 28.00 -12.44
CA THR A 437 7.03 28.04 -13.50
C THR A 437 5.82 28.88 -13.09
N THR A 438 5.29 28.64 -11.89
CA THR A 438 4.13 29.39 -11.35
C THR A 438 4.46 30.87 -11.17
N ALA A 439 5.66 31.19 -10.66
CA ALA A 439 6.12 32.57 -10.52
C ALA A 439 6.28 33.27 -11.86
N ALA A 440 6.82 32.58 -12.88
CA ALA A 440 6.95 33.13 -14.23
C ALA A 440 5.58 33.41 -14.86
N LEU A 441 4.61 32.50 -14.73
CA LEU A 441 3.24 32.69 -15.22
C LEU A 441 2.53 33.84 -14.49
N ALA A 442 2.65 33.92 -13.16
CA ALA A 442 2.10 35.02 -12.38
C ALA A 442 2.72 36.37 -12.76
N GLY A 443 4.04 36.40 -12.97
CA GLY A 443 4.76 37.59 -13.46
C GLY A 443 4.30 38.03 -14.84
N ALA A 444 4.10 37.09 -15.77
CA ALA A 444 3.58 37.36 -17.12
C ALA A 444 2.14 37.91 -17.07
N LEU A 445 1.27 37.36 -16.22
CA LEU A 445 -0.09 37.85 -16.01
C LEU A 445 -0.09 39.27 -15.43
N LEU A 446 0.69 39.53 -14.38
CA LEU A 446 0.81 40.85 -13.78
C LEU A 446 1.34 41.88 -14.78
N TYR A 447 2.32 41.50 -15.61
CA TYR A 447 2.82 42.34 -16.70
C TYR A 447 1.73 42.64 -17.73
N ALA A 448 0.97 41.63 -18.16
CA ALA A 448 -0.14 41.78 -19.10
C ALA A 448 -1.27 42.68 -18.57
N VAL A 449 -1.54 42.67 -17.26
CA VAL A 449 -2.56 43.53 -16.62
C VAL A 449 -2.05 44.96 -16.40
N THR A 450 -0.76 45.14 -16.10
CA THR A 450 -0.18 46.46 -15.83
C THR A 450 0.17 47.24 -17.10
N LEU A 451 0.41 46.56 -18.22
CA LEU A 451 0.65 47.18 -19.55
C LEU A 451 -0.48 48.11 -20.00
N PRO A 452 -1.77 47.68 -20.03
CA PRO A 452 -2.90 48.54 -20.34
C PRO A 452 -3.07 49.69 -19.34
N LEU A 453 -2.86 49.43 -18.03
CA LEU A 453 -2.98 50.43 -16.98
C LEU A 453 -1.94 51.56 -17.13
N ARG A 454 -0.70 51.20 -17.47
CA ARG A 454 0.38 52.16 -17.78
C ARG A 454 0.08 52.97 -19.03
N HIS A 455 -0.56 52.37 -20.04
CA HIS A 455 -0.98 53.06 -21.25
C HIS A 455 -2.14 54.04 -21.02
N LEU A 456 -3.07 53.69 -20.10
CA LEU A 456 -4.15 54.56 -19.64
C LEU A 456 -3.64 55.74 -18.79
N LEU A 457 -2.65 55.50 -17.92
CA LEU A 457 -2.05 56.53 -17.07
C LEU A 457 -1.12 57.50 -17.84
N ARG A 458 -0.56 57.10 -18.98
CA ARG A 458 0.23 57.97 -19.87
C ARG A 458 -0.61 58.78 -20.87
N ARG A 459 -1.92 58.53 -20.95
CA ARG A 459 -2.88 59.26 -21.80
C ARG A 459 -3.71 60.30 -21.02
N ARG A 460 -3.40 60.50 -19.75
CA ARG A 460 -3.76 61.71 -18.97
C ARG A 460 -2.50 62.53 -18.81
#